data_AF-A0AAJ0G9I3-F1
#
_entry.id   AF-A0AAJ0G9I3-F1
#
_cell.length_a   1.000
_cell.length_b   1.000
_cell.length_c   1.000
_cell.angle_alpha   90.00
_cell.angle_beta   90.00
_cell.angle_gamma   90.00
#
_symmetry.space_group_name_H-M   'P 1'
#
loop_
_entity.id
_entity.type
_entity.pdbx_description
1 polymer ?
#
loop_
_entity_poly.entity_id
_entity_poly.type
_entity_poly.pdbx_seq_one_letter_code
_entity_poly.pdbx_strand_id
1 'polypeptide(L)'
;MYEEFTLTSGNAHFVPSEAAAQGHCKAMKSLRRYINSDREVPDAIAALTCCAIFCCIDHLLGDQNGALGHLSSGVAMLKHAQATKSSVDREGFRELTTIYARLDLQASVYDDSRPPTLMHGVQDRVLTDPCRTNNNGFASLGEASDALTWLSLNAFEILILHAKDETHVRIAEISSACKTWDEKLSSFEQTQRIEVVDRAKITTLATLRLHYRTLRILLRGRSDVLARSGPSSFDIEGWELLRFAEIALRTGVVQPATSARQFSFDLGVVAPLSLLVVKTSEPDIRQGAMDLLYLAQNRQEGMYDGSSSLRFALRAVESSSLSRLGVTVGDPPSEPVPLEWAIAQRVQSGESRDEPMGHLITALGAI
;
A
#
# COMPACT_ATOMS: atom_id res chain seq x y z
N MET A 1 -11.95 -30.67 1.16
CA MET A 1 -13.39 -30.77 1.49
C MET A 1 -13.83 -29.33 1.66
N TYR A 2 -14.45 -28.78 0.61
CA TYR A 2 -14.76 -27.36 0.50
C TYR A 2 -15.99 -27.07 1.36
N GLU A 3 -15.80 -26.50 2.55
CA GLU A 3 -16.92 -25.89 3.26
C GLU A 3 -17.29 -24.60 2.54
N GLU A 4 -18.55 -24.56 2.13
CA GLU A 4 -19.20 -23.49 1.41
C GLU A 4 -19.19 -22.24 2.30
N PHE A 5 -18.21 -21.34 2.09
CA PHE A 5 -18.23 -19.99 2.65
C PHE A 5 -19.41 -19.24 2.03
N THR A 6 -20.60 -19.45 2.58
CA THR A 6 -21.77 -18.63 2.31
C THR A 6 -21.48 -17.26 2.90
N LEU A 7 -20.88 -16.39 2.08
CA LEU A 7 -20.82 -14.96 2.33
C LEU A 7 -22.27 -14.46 2.36
N THR A 8 -22.90 -14.54 3.54
CA THR A 8 -24.10 -13.76 3.81
C THR A 8 -23.78 -12.33 3.42
N SER A 9 -24.62 -11.75 2.57
CA SER A 9 -24.51 -10.41 2.01
C SER A 9 -24.60 -9.34 3.11
N GLY A 10 -23.59 -9.28 3.98
CA GLY A 10 -23.33 -8.18 4.91
C GLY A 10 -22.71 -7.04 4.14
N ASN A 11 -23.47 -6.49 3.19
CA ASN A 11 -23.07 -5.33 2.40
C ASN A 11 -23.19 -4.10 3.29
N ALA A 12 -22.35 -3.99 4.33
CA ALA A 12 -22.19 -2.76 5.07
C ALA A 12 -21.24 -1.86 4.28
N HIS A 13 -21.62 -1.47 3.05
CA HIS A 13 -21.04 -0.26 2.45
C HIS A 13 -21.28 0.85 3.47
N PHE A 14 -20.23 1.58 3.81
CA PHE A 14 -20.38 2.76 4.64
C PHE A 14 -21.25 3.75 3.88
N VAL A 15 -22.52 3.82 4.24
CA VAL A 15 -23.42 4.86 3.74
C VAL A 15 -23.27 6.03 4.70
N PRO A 16 -22.61 7.13 4.31
CA PRO A 16 -22.53 8.30 5.17
C PRO A 16 -23.94 8.79 5.49
N SER A 17 -24.14 9.32 6.69
CA SER A 17 -25.38 10.05 6.98
C SER A 17 -25.51 11.22 6.01
N GLU A 18 -26.75 11.57 5.66
CA GLU A 18 -27.01 12.70 4.77
C GLU A 18 -26.32 13.99 5.26
N ALA A 19 -26.31 14.21 6.57
CA ALA A 19 -25.61 15.32 7.20
C ALA A 19 -24.08 15.28 6.97
N ALA A 20 -23.46 14.09 7.04
CA ALA A 20 -22.03 13.93 6.79
C ALA A 20 -21.68 14.19 5.31
N ALA A 21 -22.48 13.65 4.38
CA ALA A 21 -22.32 13.89 2.95
C ALA A 21 -22.49 15.37 2.59
N GLN A 22 -23.53 16.03 3.11
CA GLN A 22 -23.74 17.47 2.93
C GLN A 22 -22.59 18.29 3.54
N GLY A 23 -22.08 17.89 4.71
CA GLY A 23 -20.93 18.52 5.37
C GLY A 23 -19.66 18.45 4.51
N HIS A 24 -19.35 17.27 3.97
CA HIS A 24 -18.24 17.05 3.07
C HIS A 24 -18.33 17.92 1.81
N CYS A 25 -19.49 17.92 1.11
CA CYS A 25 -19.67 18.78 -0.07
C CYS A 25 -19.56 20.28 0.25
N LYS A 26 -20.07 20.72 1.41
CA LYS A 26 -19.94 22.12 1.86
C LYS A 26 -18.47 22.48 2.11
N ALA A 27 -17.72 21.60 2.78
CA ALA A 27 -16.30 21.79 3.06
C ALA A 27 -15.47 21.89 1.77
N MET A 28 -15.72 21.02 0.78
CA MET A 28 -15.06 21.09 -0.53
C MET A 28 -15.35 22.42 -1.25
N LYS A 29 -16.60 22.88 -1.24
CA LYS A 29 -16.98 24.18 -1.83
C LYS A 29 -16.27 25.34 -1.12
N SER A 30 -16.15 25.28 0.20
CA SER A 30 -15.41 26.26 0.99
C SER A 30 -13.93 26.28 0.65
N LEU A 31 -13.27 25.11 0.55
CA LEU A 31 -11.86 25.03 0.13
C LEU A 31 -11.66 25.61 -1.27
N ARG A 32 -12.52 25.25 -2.23
CA ARG A 32 -12.44 25.81 -3.60
C ARG A 32 -12.57 27.33 -3.61
N ARG A 33 -13.47 27.88 -2.79
CA ARG A 33 -13.62 29.34 -2.65
C ARG A 33 -12.38 29.97 -2.01
N TYR A 34 -11.80 29.32 -1.01
CA TYR A 34 -10.59 29.79 -0.33
C TYR A 34 -9.39 29.84 -1.29
N ILE A 35 -9.16 28.76 -2.05
CA ILE A 35 -8.05 28.68 -3.02
C ILE A 35 -8.21 29.72 -4.14
N ASN A 36 -9.44 29.96 -4.60
CA ASN A 36 -9.72 30.88 -5.71
C ASN A 36 -10.03 32.32 -5.27
N SER A 37 -9.81 32.67 -4.00
CA SER A 37 -10.13 34.02 -3.54
C SER A 37 -9.02 35.00 -3.93
N ASP A 38 -9.36 36.08 -4.63
CA ASP A 38 -8.40 37.13 -5.04
C ASP A 38 -7.88 38.00 -3.88
N ARG A 39 -8.37 37.77 -2.66
CA ARG A 39 -8.15 38.67 -1.52
C ARG A 39 -6.88 38.35 -0.74
N GLU A 40 -6.48 37.08 -0.67
CA GLU A 40 -5.28 36.62 0.03
C GLU A 40 -4.69 35.41 -0.70
N VAL A 41 -3.35 35.30 -0.74
CA VAL A 41 -2.68 34.10 -1.25
C VAL A 41 -3.04 32.94 -0.31
N PRO A 42 -3.62 31.84 -0.81
CA PRO A 42 -4.02 30.72 0.04
C PRO A 42 -2.83 30.16 0.82
N ASP A 43 -3.02 29.88 2.10
CA ASP A 43 -2.04 29.14 2.88
C ASP A 43 -1.93 27.71 2.33
N ALA A 44 -0.77 27.42 1.74
CA ALA A 44 -0.47 26.12 1.16
C ALA A 44 -0.57 25.00 2.21
N ILE A 45 -0.22 25.25 3.47
CA ILE A 45 -0.31 24.23 4.53
C ILE A 45 -1.77 23.88 4.81
N ALA A 46 -2.64 24.89 4.97
CA ALA A 46 -4.08 24.67 5.13
C ALA A 46 -4.68 23.92 3.94
N ALA A 47 -4.38 24.35 2.70
CA ALA A 47 -4.89 23.69 1.50
C ALA A 47 -4.41 22.24 1.36
N LEU A 48 -3.13 21.97 1.65
CA LEU A 48 -2.55 20.63 1.61
C LEU A 48 -3.17 19.71 2.67
N THR A 49 -3.41 20.26 3.86
CA THR A 49 -4.08 19.55 4.96
C THR A 49 -5.50 19.18 4.56
N CYS A 50 -6.26 20.11 3.97
CA CYS A 50 -7.61 19.83 3.50
C CYS A 50 -7.64 18.77 2.40
N CYS A 51 -6.72 18.80 1.43
CA CYS A 51 -6.62 17.76 0.40
C CYS A 51 -6.33 16.38 1.01
N ALA A 52 -5.44 16.27 2.00
CA ALA A 52 -5.18 15.01 2.69
C ALA A 52 -6.41 14.50 3.46
N ILE A 53 -7.14 15.40 4.14
CA ILE A 53 -8.38 15.04 4.84
C ILE A 53 -9.46 14.57 3.85
N PHE A 54 -9.66 15.29 2.74
CA PHE A 54 -10.66 14.90 1.74
C PHE A 54 -10.31 13.58 1.05
N CYS A 55 -9.04 13.35 0.75
CA CYS A 55 -8.57 12.04 0.26
C CYS A 55 -9.05 10.90 1.17
N CYS A 56 -8.95 11.09 2.50
CA CYS A 56 -9.33 10.05 3.45
C CYS A 56 -10.82 9.94 3.71
N ILE A 57 -11.57 11.05 3.61
CA ILE A 57 -13.02 10.99 3.58
C ILE A 57 -13.49 10.21 2.34
N ASP A 58 -12.91 10.47 1.17
CA ASP A 58 -13.28 9.79 -0.06
C ASP A 58 -12.94 8.30 -0.01
N HIS A 59 -11.80 7.91 0.56
CA HIS A 59 -11.51 6.50 0.88
C HIS A 59 -12.57 5.86 1.78
N LEU A 60 -13.01 6.55 2.83
CA LEU A 60 -14.07 6.07 3.73
C LEU A 60 -15.41 5.91 3.01
N LEU A 61 -15.69 6.79 2.05
CA LEU A 61 -16.88 6.75 1.19
C LEU A 61 -16.77 5.71 0.07
N GLY A 62 -15.58 5.14 -0.16
CA GLY A 62 -15.30 4.27 -1.29
C GLY A 62 -15.18 5.00 -2.63
N ASP A 63 -15.08 6.33 -2.63
CA ASP A 63 -14.83 7.14 -3.82
C ASP A 63 -13.33 7.23 -4.10
N GLN A 64 -12.79 6.15 -4.67
CA GLN A 64 -11.38 6.06 -5.00
C GLN A 64 -10.94 7.13 -6.02
N ASN A 65 -11.83 7.55 -6.93
CA ASN A 65 -11.53 8.58 -7.93
C ASN A 65 -11.42 9.97 -7.31
N GLY A 66 -12.36 10.32 -6.41
CA GLY A 66 -12.27 11.53 -5.60
C GLY A 66 -10.97 11.57 -4.79
N ALA A 67 -10.65 10.47 -4.13
CA ALA A 67 -9.43 10.34 -3.32
C ALA A 67 -8.15 10.55 -4.15
N LEU A 68 -8.05 9.89 -5.31
CA LEU A 68 -6.92 10.08 -6.24
C LEU A 68 -6.84 11.51 -6.80
N GLY A 69 -7.98 12.16 -7.03
CA GLY A 69 -8.06 13.57 -7.45
C GLY A 69 -7.51 14.52 -6.39
N HIS A 70 -7.85 14.29 -5.12
CA HIS A 70 -7.32 15.05 -3.99
C HIS A 70 -5.83 14.82 -3.78
N LEU A 71 -5.37 13.56 -3.86
CA LEU A 71 -3.96 13.21 -3.79
C LEU A 71 -3.16 13.89 -4.89
N SER A 72 -3.59 13.80 -6.15
CA SER A 72 -2.87 14.37 -7.30
C SER A 72 -2.77 15.89 -7.20
N SER A 73 -3.87 16.55 -6.81
CA SER A 73 -3.89 18.00 -6.60
C SER A 73 -2.96 18.42 -5.46
N GLY A 74 -2.96 17.67 -4.36
CA GLY A 74 -2.10 17.92 -3.22
C GLY A 74 -0.61 17.72 -3.53
N VAL A 75 -0.24 16.65 -4.25
CA VAL A 75 1.14 16.41 -4.70
C VAL A 75 1.63 17.54 -5.61
N ALA A 76 0.82 17.99 -6.57
CA ALA A 76 1.17 19.10 -7.45
C ALA A 76 1.41 20.40 -6.68
N MET A 77 0.53 20.71 -5.72
CA MET A 77 0.66 21.89 -4.85
C MET A 77 1.87 21.80 -3.92
N LEU A 78 2.16 20.62 -3.36
CA LEU A 78 3.32 20.40 -2.48
C LEU A 78 4.62 20.61 -3.25
N LYS A 79 4.75 20.01 -4.45
CA LYS A 79 5.90 20.19 -5.34
C LYS A 79 6.11 21.67 -5.69
N HIS A 80 5.03 22.39 -6.02
CA HIS A 80 5.10 23.82 -6.30
C HIS A 80 5.57 24.62 -5.08
N ALA A 81 4.97 24.37 -3.90
CA ALA A 81 5.35 25.04 -2.66
C ALA A 81 6.83 24.81 -2.28
N GLN A 82 7.33 23.59 -2.48
CA GLN A 82 8.74 23.26 -2.22
C GLN A 82 9.71 23.89 -3.23
N ALA A 83 9.31 24.07 -4.48
CA ALA A 83 10.14 24.68 -5.52
C ALA A 83 10.25 26.21 -5.35
N THR A 84 9.20 26.86 -4.85
CA THR A 84 9.12 28.33 -4.77
C THR A 84 9.63 28.90 -3.44
N LYS A 85 9.68 28.09 -2.37
CA LYS A 85 9.99 28.56 -1.01
C LYS A 85 11.44 28.34 -0.57
N SER A 86 11.89 29.10 0.42
CA SER A 86 13.25 29.00 0.97
C SER A 86 13.49 27.65 1.68
N SER A 87 14.75 27.32 2.01
CA SER A 87 15.07 26.09 2.76
C SER A 87 14.41 26.03 4.15
N VAL A 88 14.30 27.17 4.84
CA VAL A 88 13.64 27.26 6.16
C VAL A 88 12.14 27.02 6.05
N ASP A 89 11.52 27.56 5.00
CA ASP A 89 10.09 27.36 4.74
C ASP A 89 9.77 25.92 4.32
N ARG A 90 10.72 25.22 3.68
CA ARG A 90 10.58 23.81 3.29
C ARG A 90 10.47 22.86 4.49
N GLU A 91 11.13 23.17 5.60
CA GLU A 91 11.01 22.41 6.85
C GLU A 91 9.56 22.39 7.37
N GLY A 92 8.82 23.49 7.16
CA GLY A 92 7.40 23.60 7.49
C GLY A 92 6.49 22.64 6.70
N PHE A 93 6.98 22.02 5.62
CA PHE A 93 6.25 21.03 4.82
C PHE A 93 6.70 19.58 5.08
N ARG A 94 7.64 19.34 5.99
CA ARG A 94 8.21 17.99 6.20
C ARG A 94 7.14 16.97 6.58
N GLU A 95 6.29 17.30 7.55
CA GLU A 95 5.22 16.41 8.02
C GLU A 95 4.20 16.11 6.91
N LEU A 96 3.80 17.14 6.15
CA LEU A 96 2.93 16.97 4.99
C LEU A 96 3.60 16.09 3.92
N THR A 97 4.90 16.26 3.69
CA THR A 97 5.64 15.41 2.74
C THR A 97 5.56 13.94 3.14
N THR A 98 5.73 13.63 4.43
CA THR A 98 5.57 12.27 4.95
C THR A 98 4.14 11.74 4.75
N ILE A 99 3.12 12.56 5.00
CA ILE A 99 1.71 12.17 4.78
C ILE A 99 1.45 11.87 3.30
N TYR A 100 1.87 12.77 2.39
CA TYR A 100 1.68 12.58 0.96
C TYR A 100 2.49 11.41 0.41
N ALA A 101 3.67 11.12 0.97
CA ALA A 101 4.47 9.94 0.60
C ALA A 101 3.73 8.64 0.92
N ARG A 102 3.04 8.57 2.07
CA ARG A 102 2.23 7.41 2.48
C ARG A 102 1.00 7.24 1.60
N LEU A 103 0.28 8.34 1.32
CA LEU A 103 -0.90 8.32 0.43
C LEU A 103 -0.52 7.93 -1.00
N ASP A 104 0.60 8.45 -1.51
CA ASP A 104 1.11 8.11 -2.85
C ASP A 104 1.56 6.65 -2.94
N LEU A 105 2.17 6.12 -1.87
CA LEU A 105 2.48 4.70 -1.77
C LEU A 105 1.20 3.86 -1.79
N GLN A 106 0.19 4.18 -0.97
CA GLN A 106 -1.09 3.48 -0.95
C GLN A 106 -1.73 3.38 -2.33
N ALA A 107 -1.80 4.50 -3.04
CA ALA A 107 -2.34 4.55 -4.39
C ALA A 107 -1.56 3.68 -5.39
N SER A 108 -0.22 3.63 -5.26
CA SER A 108 0.65 2.85 -6.15
C SER A 108 0.67 1.35 -5.82
N VAL A 109 0.40 0.98 -4.56
CA VAL A 109 0.22 -0.42 -4.16
C VAL A 109 -1.14 -0.93 -4.64
N TYR A 110 -2.17 -0.09 -4.58
CA TYR A 110 -3.53 -0.43 -4.99
C TYR A 110 -3.70 -0.55 -6.50
N ASP A 111 -3.12 0.38 -7.28
CA ASP A 111 -3.21 0.43 -8.74
C ASP A 111 -1.84 0.19 -9.39
N ASP A 112 -1.69 -0.98 -10.02
CA ASP A 112 -0.44 -1.42 -10.65
C ASP A 112 -0.08 -0.71 -11.95
N SER A 113 -0.93 0.20 -12.41
CA SER A 113 -0.68 1.09 -13.54
C SER A 113 -0.21 2.48 -13.09
N ARG A 114 -0.27 2.78 -11.79
CA ARG A 114 0.02 4.09 -11.22
C ARG A 114 1.38 4.10 -10.52
N PRO A 115 2.47 4.55 -11.16
CA PRO A 115 3.74 4.73 -10.47
C PRO A 115 3.63 5.82 -9.39
N PRO A 116 4.43 5.74 -8.32
CA PRO A 116 4.53 6.82 -7.34
C PRO A 116 4.87 8.15 -8.00
N THR A 117 4.09 9.18 -7.69
CA THR A 117 4.15 10.48 -8.36
C THR A 117 4.91 11.53 -7.56
N LEU A 118 4.99 11.39 -6.23
CA LEU A 118 5.67 12.34 -5.36
C LEU A 118 7.17 12.35 -5.63
N MET A 119 7.75 11.16 -5.81
CA MET A 119 9.18 10.96 -6.06
C MET A 119 9.57 11.12 -7.54
N HIS A 120 8.60 11.03 -8.46
CA HIS A 120 8.86 11.09 -9.89
C HIS A 120 9.24 12.50 -10.37
N GLY A 121 10.29 12.59 -11.19
CA GLY A 121 10.70 13.82 -11.87
C GLY A 121 11.49 14.84 -11.03
N VAL A 122 11.87 14.51 -9.80
CA VAL A 122 12.76 15.38 -9.02
C VAL A 122 14.21 14.93 -9.23
N GLN A 123 14.97 15.70 -10.03
CA GLN A 123 16.41 15.50 -10.21
C GLN A 123 17.20 15.59 -8.90
N ASP A 124 16.60 16.18 -7.87
CA ASP A 124 17.08 16.16 -6.51
C ASP A 124 16.19 15.18 -5.74
N ARG A 125 16.73 14.05 -5.26
CA ARG A 125 15.98 13.12 -4.40
C ARG A 125 15.65 13.87 -3.10
N VAL A 126 14.53 14.60 -3.08
CA VAL A 126 14.07 15.48 -1.96
C VAL A 126 14.03 14.71 -0.64
N LEU A 127 13.83 13.40 -0.71
CA LEU A 127 14.11 12.49 0.37
C LEU A 127 15.47 11.84 0.12
N THR A 128 16.49 12.33 0.83
CA THR A 128 17.77 11.62 0.97
C THR A 128 17.50 10.22 1.51
N ASP A 129 18.22 9.20 1.02
CA ASP A 129 18.10 7.83 1.49
C ASP A 129 18.23 7.79 3.03
N PRO A 130 17.12 7.60 3.77
CA PRO A 130 17.16 7.68 5.23
C PRO A 130 17.98 6.51 5.82
N CYS A 131 18.17 5.45 5.04
CA CYS A 131 19.02 4.33 5.40
C CYS A 131 20.51 4.68 5.32
N ARG A 132 20.91 5.80 4.71
CA ARG A 132 22.33 6.23 4.60
C ARG A 132 22.71 7.40 5.51
N THR A 133 21.75 8.14 6.05
CA THR A 133 22.03 9.40 6.79
C THR A 133 22.46 9.18 8.25
N ASN A 134 22.11 8.05 8.86
CA ASN A 134 22.40 7.77 10.27
C ASN A 134 23.17 6.45 10.46
N ASN A 135 24.42 6.50 10.91
CA ASN A 135 25.24 5.29 11.13
C ASN A 135 24.86 4.49 12.40
N ASN A 136 24.05 5.06 13.30
CA ASN A 136 23.81 4.51 14.64
C ASN A 136 22.47 3.74 14.78
N GLY A 137 21.86 3.31 13.68
CA GLY A 137 20.52 2.70 13.68
C GLY A 137 19.40 3.74 13.71
N PHE A 138 18.14 3.30 13.77
CA PHE A 138 16.99 4.22 13.86
C PHE A 138 16.87 4.81 15.27
N ALA A 139 16.47 6.07 15.39
CA ALA A 139 16.15 6.71 16.66
C ALA A 139 14.72 6.42 17.13
N SER A 140 13.81 6.07 16.21
CA SER A 140 12.42 5.73 16.52
C SER A 140 11.80 4.80 15.48
N LEU A 141 10.65 4.19 15.83
CA LEU A 141 9.83 3.44 14.86
C LEU A 141 9.26 4.34 13.76
N GLY A 142 9.06 5.63 14.03
CA GLY A 142 8.65 6.61 13.02
C GLY A 142 9.72 6.77 11.94
N GLU A 143 10.99 6.92 12.33
CA GLU A 143 12.12 6.99 11.40
C GLU A 143 12.25 5.70 10.57
N ALA A 144 12.07 4.53 11.20
CA ALA A 144 12.06 3.26 10.49
C ALA A 144 10.90 3.17 9.47
N SER A 145 9.71 3.66 9.83
CA SER A 145 8.53 3.71 8.96
C SER A 145 8.74 4.65 7.76
N ASP A 146 9.29 5.84 7.99
CA ASP A 146 9.58 6.80 6.93
C ASP A 146 10.62 6.26 5.96
N ALA A 147 11.66 5.61 6.48
CA ALA A 147 12.68 4.94 5.67
C ALA A 147 12.10 3.80 4.83
N LEU A 148 11.19 2.99 5.39
CA LEU A 148 10.54 1.91 4.64
C LEU A 148 9.56 2.45 3.58
N THR A 149 8.88 3.56 3.88
CA THR A 149 8.01 4.25 2.91
C THR A 149 8.82 4.73 1.72
N TRP A 150 9.99 5.33 1.98
CA TRP A 150 10.93 5.75 0.93
C TRP A 150 11.39 4.58 0.06
N LEU A 151 11.81 3.47 0.68
CA LEU A 151 12.22 2.27 -0.04
C LEU A 151 11.08 1.72 -0.90
N SER A 152 9.87 1.70 -0.35
CA SER A 152 8.68 1.21 -1.04
C SER A 152 8.34 2.09 -2.26
N LEU A 153 8.36 3.43 -2.12
CA LEU A 153 8.13 4.32 -3.26
C LEU A 153 9.14 4.10 -4.40
N ASN A 154 10.43 3.97 -4.08
CA ASN A 154 11.45 3.72 -5.11
C ASN A 154 11.31 2.33 -5.73
N ALA A 155 10.98 1.32 -4.93
CA ALA A 155 10.75 -0.03 -5.41
C ALA A 155 9.52 -0.12 -6.31
N PHE A 156 8.38 0.44 -5.91
CA PHE A 156 7.15 0.43 -6.70
C PHE A 156 7.30 1.25 -7.99
N GLU A 157 8.10 2.33 -7.99
CA GLU A 157 8.47 2.99 -9.24
C GLU A 157 9.16 2.01 -10.20
N ILE A 158 10.15 1.24 -9.75
CA ILE A 158 10.85 0.25 -10.59
C ILE A 158 9.93 -0.90 -11.01
N LEU A 159 9.10 -1.37 -10.09
CA LEU A 159 8.23 -2.52 -10.32
C LEU A 159 7.09 -2.17 -11.31
N ILE A 160 6.64 -0.91 -11.34
CA ILE A 160 5.60 -0.39 -12.25
C ILE A 160 6.20 0.15 -13.55
N LEU A 161 7.29 0.93 -13.49
CA LEU A 161 7.95 1.53 -14.65
C LEU A 161 8.99 0.57 -15.26
N HIS A 162 8.71 0.10 -16.47
CA HIS A 162 9.54 -0.87 -17.22
C HIS A 162 10.77 -0.20 -17.85
N ALA A 163 11.84 0.01 -17.10
CA ALA A 163 13.12 0.41 -17.71
C ALA A 163 13.87 -0.84 -18.22
N LYS A 164 14.30 -0.87 -19.48
CA LYS A 164 14.93 -2.07 -20.09
C LYS A 164 16.45 -2.18 -19.88
N ASP A 165 17.15 -1.11 -19.48
CA ASP A 165 18.64 -1.14 -19.46
C ASP A 165 19.28 -0.93 -18.07
N GLU A 166 18.68 -0.17 -17.14
CA GLU A 166 19.27 0.10 -15.80
C GLU A 166 18.54 -0.58 -14.63
N THR A 167 17.49 -1.35 -14.89
CA THR A 167 16.61 -1.91 -13.85
C THR A 167 17.32 -2.87 -12.92
N HIS A 168 18.25 -3.68 -13.43
CA HIS A 168 19.01 -4.61 -12.56
C HIS A 168 19.89 -3.88 -11.54
N VAL A 169 20.54 -2.78 -11.95
CA VAL A 169 21.38 -1.97 -11.05
C VAL A 169 20.50 -1.30 -10.00
N ARG A 170 19.38 -0.69 -10.41
CA ARG A 170 18.42 -0.07 -9.48
C ARG A 170 17.81 -1.08 -8.51
N ILE A 171 17.43 -2.29 -8.97
CA ILE A 171 16.94 -3.36 -8.10
C ILE A 171 18.01 -3.76 -7.08
N ALA A 172 19.28 -3.90 -7.50
CA ALA A 172 20.37 -4.24 -6.60
C ALA A 172 20.63 -3.13 -5.55
N GLU A 173 20.59 -1.86 -5.96
CA GLU A 173 20.71 -0.71 -5.05
C GLU A 173 19.61 -0.69 -3.99
N ILE A 174 18.35 -0.83 -4.41
CA ILE A 174 17.21 -0.84 -3.49
C ILE A 174 17.22 -2.09 -2.60
N SER A 175 17.62 -3.25 -3.13
CA SER A 175 17.77 -4.48 -2.35
C SER A 175 18.87 -4.35 -1.28
N SER A 176 19.98 -3.69 -1.62
CA SER A 176 21.05 -3.36 -0.67
C SER A 176 20.55 -2.41 0.42
N ALA A 177 19.82 -1.35 0.05
CA ALA A 177 19.23 -0.43 1.01
C ALA A 177 18.18 -1.10 1.92
N CYS A 178 17.39 -2.04 1.40
CA CYS A 178 16.50 -2.89 2.19
C CYS A 178 17.29 -3.72 3.22
N LYS A 179 18.45 -4.28 2.86
CA LYS A 179 19.29 -5.01 3.82
C LYS A 179 19.79 -4.09 4.93
N THR A 180 20.29 -2.90 4.58
CA THR A 180 20.72 -1.90 5.58
C THR A 180 19.58 -1.48 6.50
N TRP A 181 18.36 -1.28 5.96
CA TRP A 181 17.18 -0.98 6.76
C TRP A 181 16.89 -2.07 7.81
N ASP A 182 17.00 -3.35 7.41
CA ASP A 182 16.76 -4.49 8.28
C ASP A 182 17.79 -4.62 9.41
N GLU A 183 19.05 -4.37 9.09
CA GLU A 183 20.15 -4.31 10.07
C GLU A 183 19.91 -3.19 11.10
N LYS A 184 19.49 -2.00 10.63
CA LYS A 184 19.17 -0.87 11.51
C LYS A 184 17.95 -1.12 12.40
N LEU A 185 16.89 -1.73 11.85
CA LEU A 185 15.70 -2.07 12.64
C LEU A 185 16.04 -3.12 13.69
N SER A 186 16.85 -4.12 13.33
CA SER A 186 17.28 -5.17 14.27
C SER A 186 18.16 -4.59 15.39
N SER A 187 19.03 -3.62 15.07
CA SER A 187 19.79 -2.87 16.08
C SER A 187 18.88 -2.06 17.01
N PHE A 188 17.86 -1.40 16.45
CA PHE A 188 16.85 -0.68 17.23
C PHE A 188 16.10 -1.62 18.18
N GLU A 189 15.65 -2.79 17.72
CA GLU A 189 14.97 -3.81 18.53
C GLU A 189 15.86 -4.35 19.66
N GLN A 190 17.16 -4.48 19.45
CA GLN A 190 18.10 -4.91 20.49
C GLN A 190 18.40 -3.82 21.51
N THR A 191 18.53 -2.58 21.05
CA THR A 191 18.87 -1.42 21.90
C THR A 191 17.68 -0.98 22.74
N GLN A 192 16.50 -0.95 22.12
CA GLN A 192 15.25 -0.64 22.80
C GLN A 192 14.73 -1.93 23.42
N ARG A 193 14.79 -2.05 24.75
CA ARG A 193 14.11 -3.15 25.48
C ARG A 193 12.60 -2.98 25.32
N ILE A 194 12.06 -3.39 24.18
CA ILE A 194 10.61 -3.33 23.91
C ILE A 194 9.96 -4.35 24.85
N GLU A 195 9.33 -3.83 25.90
CA GLU A 195 8.61 -4.65 26.84
C GLU A 195 7.39 -5.26 26.15
N VAL A 196 7.06 -6.51 26.50
CA VAL A 196 5.91 -7.26 25.94
C VAL A 196 4.57 -6.52 26.15
N VAL A 197 4.52 -5.58 27.11
CA VAL A 197 3.35 -4.74 27.39
C VAL A 197 3.15 -3.59 26.41
N ASP A 198 4.15 -3.20 25.61
CA ASP A 198 4.03 -2.12 24.63
C ASP A 198 3.39 -2.61 23.31
N ARG A 199 2.09 -2.91 23.40
CA ARG A 199 1.27 -3.43 22.29
C ARG A 199 1.34 -2.56 21.03
N ALA A 200 1.42 -1.24 21.17
CA ALA A 200 1.51 -0.32 20.04
C ALA A 200 2.84 -0.51 19.30
N LYS A 201 3.98 -0.52 20.02
CA LYS A 201 5.28 -0.78 19.40
C LYS A 201 5.35 -2.16 18.75
N ILE A 202 4.82 -3.19 19.41
CA ILE A 202 4.79 -4.55 18.85
C ILE A 202 3.99 -4.58 17.53
N THR A 203 2.84 -3.93 17.50
CA THR A 203 1.99 -3.82 16.30
C THR A 203 2.72 -3.11 15.17
N THR A 204 3.35 -1.96 15.46
CA THR A 204 4.14 -1.22 14.48
C THR A 204 5.31 -2.04 13.95
N LEU A 205 6.07 -2.70 14.82
CA LEU A 205 7.19 -3.56 14.42
C LEU A 205 6.75 -4.71 13.53
N ALA A 206 5.68 -5.41 13.92
CA ALA A 206 5.15 -6.50 13.12
C ALA A 206 4.68 -6.02 11.75
N THR A 207 4.01 -4.87 11.69
CA THR A 207 3.58 -4.23 10.43
C THR A 207 4.78 -3.86 9.55
N LEU A 208 5.82 -3.23 10.12
CA LEU A 208 7.05 -2.88 9.40
C LEU A 208 7.76 -4.14 8.85
N ARG A 209 7.88 -5.20 9.65
CA ARG A 209 8.48 -6.47 9.24
C ARG A 209 7.67 -7.18 8.15
N LEU A 210 6.34 -7.09 8.20
CA LEU A 210 5.44 -7.61 7.17
C LEU A 210 5.65 -6.88 5.82
N HIS A 211 5.60 -5.55 5.83
CA HIS A 211 5.78 -4.75 4.61
C HIS A 211 7.19 -4.90 4.03
N TYR A 212 8.22 -4.90 4.88
CA TYR A 212 9.60 -5.13 4.46
C TYR A 212 9.76 -6.47 3.71
N ARG A 213 9.25 -7.57 4.28
CA ARG A 213 9.33 -8.89 3.64
C ARG A 213 8.54 -8.93 2.35
N THR A 214 7.33 -8.37 2.35
CA THR A 214 6.50 -8.27 1.16
C THR A 214 7.24 -7.55 0.03
N LEU A 215 7.87 -6.40 0.34
CA LEU A 215 8.66 -5.63 -0.62
C LEU A 215 9.84 -6.44 -1.18
N ARG A 216 10.55 -7.18 -0.33
CA ARG A 216 11.67 -8.02 -0.75
C ARG A 216 11.24 -9.17 -1.66
N ILE A 217 10.12 -9.81 -1.35
CA ILE A 217 9.54 -10.88 -2.18
C ILE A 217 9.19 -10.32 -3.57
N LEU A 218 8.56 -9.14 -3.63
CA LEU A 218 8.22 -8.46 -4.89
C LEU A 218 9.47 -8.13 -5.72
N LEU A 219 10.51 -7.56 -5.10
CA LEU A 219 11.78 -7.24 -5.77
C LEU A 219 12.52 -8.48 -6.27
N ARG A 220 12.54 -9.57 -5.48
CA ARG A 220 13.13 -10.85 -5.88
C ARG A 220 12.40 -11.47 -7.05
N GLY A 221 11.07 -11.55 -6.99
CA GLY A 221 10.28 -12.08 -8.09
C GLY A 221 10.56 -11.37 -9.43
N ARG A 222 10.74 -10.04 -9.39
CA ARG A 222 11.17 -9.27 -10.58
C ARG A 222 12.54 -9.69 -11.11
N SER A 223 13.47 -10.05 -10.23
CA SER A 223 14.78 -10.60 -10.59
C SER A 223 14.67 -12.03 -11.11
N ASP A 224 13.84 -12.87 -10.47
CA ASP A 224 13.70 -14.30 -10.75
C ASP A 224 12.94 -14.57 -12.05
N VAL A 225 11.98 -13.74 -12.45
CA VAL A 225 11.37 -13.82 -13.79
C VAL A 225 12.40 -13.58 -14.90
N LEU A 226 13.46 -12.82 -14.61
CA LEU A 226 14.60 -12.67 -15.53
C LEU A 226 15.50 -13.93 -15.51
N ALA A 227 15.47 -14.74 -14.45
CA ALA A 227 16.30 -15.93 -14.24
C ALA A 227 15.61 -17.30 -14.50
N ARG A 228 14.26 -17.34 -14.61
CA ARG A 228 13.41 -18.50 -14.96
C ARG A 228 13.70 -19.82 -14.24
N SER A 229 13.61 -19.91 -12.90
CA SER A 229 13.31 -21.18 -12.19
C SER A 229 13.25 -21.01 -10.67
N GLY A 230 12.23 -21.60 -10.01
CA GLY A 230 12.16 -21.79 -8.57
C GLY A 230 10.72 -21.74 -8.01
N PRO A 231 10.46 -22.30 -6.82
CA PRO A 231 9.19 -22.10 -6.12
C PRO A 231 8.98 -20.60 -5.82
N SER A 232 7.72 -20.17 -5.78
CA SER A 232 7.38 -18.77 -5.52
C SER A 232 7.99 -18.32 -4.19
N SER A 233 8.62 -17.15 -4.15
CA SER A 233 9.11 -16.56 -2.90
C SER A 233 7.99 -16.38 -1.86
N PHE A 234 6.72 -16.31 -2.30
CA PHE A 234 5.56 -16.35 -1.41
C PHE A 234 5.33 -17.71 -0.74
N ASP A 235 5.71 -18.81 -1.37
CA ASP A 235 5.61 -20.17 -0.81
C ASP A 235 6.69 -20.40 0.24
N ILE A 236 7.89 -19.85 0.00
CA ILE A 236 9.03 -19.96 0.91
C ILE A 236 8.83 -19.09 2.17
N GLU A 237 8.45 -17.83 1.99
CA GLU A 237 8.37 -16.86 3.09
C GLU A 237 6.95 -16.60 3.63
N GLY A 238 5.93 -17.27 3.07
CA GLY A 238 4.52 -17.05 3.40
C GLY A 238 4.18 -17.26 4.87
N TRP A 239 4.77 -18.27 5.53
CA TRP A 239 4.55 -18.51 6.96
C TRP A 239 5.04 -17.36 7.85
N GLU A 240 6.16 -16.73 7.50
CA GLU A 240 6.66 -15.56 8.24
C GLU A 240 5.76 -14.35 7.99
N LEU A 241 5.26 -14.14 6.77
CA LEU A 241 4.26 -13.09 6.49
C LEU A 241 3.01 -13.28 7.35
N LEU A 242 2.46 -14.51 7.41
CA LEU A 242 1.31 -14.84 8.26
C LEU A 242 1.58 -14.53 9.72
N ARG A 243 2.75 -14.93 10.23
CA ARG A 243 3.14 -14.69 11.62
C ARG A 243 3.17 -13.19 11.96
N PHE A 244 3.76 -12.34 11.12
CA PHE A 244 3.76 -10.90 11.37
C PHE A 244 2.37 -10.27 11.24
N ALA A 245 1.56 -10.71 10.28
CA ALA A 245 0.19 -10.25 10.14
C ALA A 245 -0.66 -10.64 11.35
N GLU A 246 -0.52 -11.87 11.86
CA GLU A 246 -1.22 -12.36 13.06
C GLU A 246 -0.81 -11.55 14.30
N ILE A 247 0.49 -11.29 14.50
CA ILE A 247 0.97 -10.44 15.59
C ILE A 247 0.35 -9.05 15.48
N ALA A 248 0.46 -8.39 14.32
CA ALA A 248 -0.07 -7.04 14.11
C ALA A 248 -1.59 -6.95 14.38
N LEU A 249 -2.36 -7.97 13.97
CA LEU A 249 -3.80 -8.04 14.21
C LEU A 249 -4.13 -8.27 15.69
N ARG A 250 -3.41 -9.17 16.38
CA ARG A 250 -3.70 -9.54 17.77
C ARG A 250 -3.21 -8.54 18.80
N THR A 251 -2.12 -7.84 18.52
CA THR A 251 -1.56 -6.83 19.42
C THR A 251 -2.13 -5.44 19.16
N GLY A 252 -2.73 -5.23 17.99
CA GLY A 252 -3.50 -4.01 17.69
C GLY A 252 -4.58 -3.77 18.74
N VAL A 253 -4.98 -2.51 18.92
CA VAL A 253 -5.97 -2.13 19.94
C VAL A 253 -7.24 -2.97 19.73
N VAL A 254 -7.47 -3.91 20.65
CA VAL A 254 -8.76 -4.59 20.83
C VAL A 254 -9.70 -3.52 21.38
N GLN A 255 -10.25 -2.69 20.50
CA GLN A 255 -11.44 -1.94 20.86
C GLN A 255 -12.57 -2.97 21.01
N PRO A 256 -13.47 -2.80 22.00
CA PRO A 256 -14.65 -3.65 22.11
C PRO A 256 -15.35 -3.67 20.76
N ALA A 257 -15.97 -4.80 20.42
CA ALA A 257 -16.70 -5.03 19.17
C ALA A 257 -17.88 -4.07 19.00
N THR A 258 -17.60 -2.78 18.83
CA THR A 258 -18.47 -1.85 18.14
C THR A 258 -18.27 -2.17 16.67
N SER A 259 -19.37 -2.33 15.93
CA SER A 259 -19.41 -2.55 14.49
C SER A 259 -18.81 -1.40 13.64
N ALA A 260 -18.01 -0.53 14.24
CA ALA A 260 -17.42 0.64 13.60
C ALA A 260 -16.18 0.21 12.80
N ARG A 261 -16.11 0.64 11.54
CA ARG A 261 -14.93 0.44 10.68
C ARG A 261 -13.70 1.10 11.31
N GLN A 262 -12.56 0.40 11.28
CA GLN A 262 -11.27 0.90 11.73
C GLN A 262 -10.54 1.54 10.55
N PHE A 263 -10.46 2.86 10.54
CA PHE A 263 -9.74 3.58 9.49
C PHE A 263 -8.27 3.81 9.86
N SER A 264 -7.39 3.59 8.89
CA SER A 264 -5.96 3.89 8.93
C SER A 264 -5.57 4.63 7.65
N PHE A 265 -4.77 5.69 7.81
CA PHE A 265 -4.13 6.40 6.71
C PHE A 265 -2.92 5.64 6.13
N ASP A 266 -2.57 4.52 6.76
CA ASP A 266 -1.39 3.74 6.45
C ASP A 266 -1.76 2.37 5.95
N LEU A 267 -0.92 1.84 5.06
CA LEU A 267 -0.93 0.41 4.75
C LEU A 267 -0.69 -0.38 6.04
N GLY A 268 -1.48 -1.41 6.25
CA GLY A 268 -1.30 -2.37 7.30
C GLY A 268 -1.31 -3.78 6.72
N VAL A 269 -2.13 -4.66 7.29
CA VAL A 269 -2.08 -6.09 6.96
C VAL A 269 -2.90 -6.45 5.72
N VAL A 270 -3.83 -5.59 5.28
CA VAL A 270 -4.84 -5.95 4.26
C VAL A 270 -4.17 -6.24 2.92
N ALA A 271 -3.34 -5.32 2.41
CA ALA A 271 -2.70 -5.51 1.10
C ALA A 271 -1.73 -6.72 1.07
N PRO A 272 -0.80 -6.91 2.04
CA PRO A 272 0.07 -8.09 2.07
C PRO A 272 -0.67 -9.42 2.16
N LEU A 273 -1.72 -9.51 2.99
CA LEU A 273 -2.52 -10.74 3.12
C LEU A 273 -3.26 -11.05 1.82
N SER A 274 -3.86 -10.03 1.20
CA SER A 274 -4.58 -10.18 -0.06
C SER A 274 -3.65 -10.66 -1.18
N LEU A 275 -2.44 -10.10 -1.26
CA LEU A 275 -1.42 -10.58 -2.18
C LEU A 275 -1.00 -12.02 -1.89
N LEU A 276 -0.83 -12.40 -0.62
CA LEU A 276 -0.46 -13.76 -0.22
C LEU A 276 -1.53 -14.79 -0.62
N VAL A 277 -2.82 -14.48 -0.41
CA VAL A 277 -3.95 -15.32 -0.85
C VAL A 277 -3.89 -15.59 -2.35
N VAL A 278 -3.58 -14.57 -3.15
CA VAL A 278 -3.54 -14.71 -4.61
C VAL A 278 -2.28 -15.43 -5.09
N LYS A 279 -1.13 -15.20 -4.44
CA LYS A 279 0.19 -15.58 -4.98
C LYS A 279 0.80 -16.87 -4.47
N THR A 280 0.43 -17.34 -3.29
CA THR A 280 0.95 -18.63 -2.82
C THR A 280 0.35 -19.79 -3.62
N SER A 281 1.09 -20.88 -3.78
CA SER A 281 0.62 -22.18 -4.26
C SER A 281 0.23 -23.10 -3.10
N GLU A 282 0.76 -22.84 -1.90
CA GLU A 282 0.57 -23.67 -0.71
C GLU A 282 -0.84 -23.52 -0.10
N PRO A 283 -1.65 -24.59 -0.03
CA PRO A 283 -3.02 -24.51 0.46
C PRO A 283 -3.14 -24.00 1.90
N ASP A 284 -2.25 -24.45 2.78
CA ASP A 284 -2.29 -24.08 4.21
C ASP A 284 -1.94 -22.61 4.43
N ILE A 285 -0.95 -22.10 3.69
CA ILE A 285 -0.58 -20.67 3.73
C ILE A 285 -1.74 -19.83 3.19
N ARG A 286 -2.36 -20.25 2.08
CA ARG A 286 -3.51 -19.55 1.48
C ARG A 286 -4.67 -19.48 2.47
N GLN A 287 -5.01 -20.59 3.11
CA GLN A 287 -6.11 -20.64 4.08
C GLN A 287 -5.82 -19.75 5.28
N GLY A 288 -4.60 -19.80 5.84
CA GLY A 288 -4.22 -18.91 6.94
C GLY A 288 -4.29 -17.43 6.56
N ALA A 289 -3.93 -17.08 5.32
CA ALA A 289 -4.03 -15.70 4.84
C ALA A 289 -5.50 -15.26 4.70
N MET A 290 -6.37 -16.14 4.21
CA MET A 290 -7.82 -15.90 4.13
C MET A 290 -8.44 -15.70 5.51
N ASP A 291 -8.06 -16.53 6.49
CA ASP A 291 -8.58 -16.44 7.85
C ASP A 291 -8.19 -15.11 8.51
N LEU A 292 -6.93 -14.69 8.38
CA LEU A 292 -6.46 -13.40 8.89
C LEU A 292 -7.11 -12.22 8.17
N LEU A 293 -7.34 -12.31 6.86
CA LEU A 293 -8.00 -11.26 6.09
C LEU A 293 -9.49 -11.15 6.45
N TYR A 294 -10.14 -12.28 6.76
CA TYR A 294 -11.49 -12.30 7.33
C TYR A 294 -11.54 -11.63 8.73
N LEU A 295 -10.54 -11.85 9.58
CA LEU A 295 -10.41 -11.11 10.84
C LEU A 295 -10.22 -9.60 10.61
N ALA A 296 -9.57 -9.22 9.51
CA ALA A 296 -9.35 -7.84 9.10
C ALA A 296 -10.55 -7.19 8.37
N GLN A 297 -11.70 -7.86 8.23
CA GLN A 297 -12.80 -7.41 7.36
C GLN A 297 -13.37 -6.01 7.68
N ASN A 298 -13.23 -5.55 8.93
CA ASN A 298 -13.70 -4.23 9.37
C ASN A 298 -12.62 -3.13 9.28
N ARG A 299 -11.45 -3.44 8.72
CA ARG A 299 -10.33 -2.49 8.57
C ARG A 299 -10.38 -1.81 7.21
N GLN A 300 -10.21 -0.49 7.23
CA GLN A 300 -10.03 0.36 6.04
C GLN A 300 -8.64 0.99 6.12
N GLU A 301 -7.72 0.56 5.26
CA GLU A 301 -6.31 0.96 5.19
C GLU A 301 -6.10 1.80 3.92
N GLY A 302 -6.48 3.08 3.98
CA GLY A 302 -6.55 3.95 2.80
C GLY A 302 -7.51 3.39 1.75
N MET A 303 -6.99 3.10 0.54
CA MET A 303 -7.75 2.50 -0.56
C MET A 303 -8.16 1.04 -0.31
N TYR A 304 -7.46 0.35 0.59
CA TYR A 304 -7.73 -1.06 0.89
C TYR A 304 -8.84 -1.22 1.94
N ASP A 305 -9.91 -1.91 1.57
CA ASP A 305 -11.00 -2.31 2.48
C ASP A 305 -10.92 -3.82 2.71
N GLY A 306 -10.78 -4.25 3.97
CA GLY A 306 -10.55 -5.66 4.31
C GLY A 306 -11.61 -6.61 3.75
N SER A 307 -12.89 -6.24 3.83
CA SER A 307 -13.98 -7.04 3.27
C SER A 307 -13.91 -7.13 1.74
N SER A 308 -13.70 -6.01 1.07
CA SER A 308 -13.60 -5.96 -0.39
C SER A 308 -12.37 -6.69 -0.89
N SER A 309 -11.21 -6.50 -0.26
CA SER A 309 -9.96 -7.19 -0.59
C SER A 309 -10.08 -8.71 -0.40
N LEU A 310 -10.74 -9.21 0.65
CA LEU A 310 -11.03 -10.65 0.77
C LEU A 310 -11.84 -11.17 -0.41
N ARG A 311 -12.92 -10.47 -0.76
CA ARG A 311 -13.78 -10.85 -1.90
C ARG A 311 -12.99 -10.85 -3.21
N PHE A 312 -12.18 -9.83 -3.46
CA PHE A 312 -11.38 -9.74 -4.67
C PHE A 312 -10.31 -10.84 -4.72
N ALA A 313 -9.63 -11.12 -3.62
CA ALA A 313 -8.64 -12.19 -3.54
C ALA A 313 -9.27 -13.58 -3.77
N LEU A 314 -10.44 -13.87 -3.18
CA LEU A 314 -11.17 -15.13 -3.42
C LEU A 314 -11.55 -15.29 -4.89
N ARG A 315 -12.13 -14.24 -5.49
CA ARG A 315 -12.47 -14.25 -6.91
C ARG A 315 -11.24 -14.44 -7.80
N ALA A 316 -10.08 -13.91 -7.40
CA ALA A 316 -8.82 -14.09 -8.13
C ALA A 316 -8.29 -15.54 -8.08
N VAL A 317 -8.51 -16.24 -6.96
CA VAL A 317 -8.15 -17.66 -6.81
C VAL A 317 -9.12 -18.54 -7.62
N GLU A 318 -10.42 -18.23 -7.54
CA GLU A 318 -11.45 -18.92 -8.33
C GLU A 318 -11.23 -18.70 -9.82
N SER A 319 -10.97 -17.46 -10.27
CA SER A 319 -10.71 -17.13 -11.67
C SER A 319 -9.48 -17.87 -12.20
N SER A 320 -8.40 -17.95 -11.43
CA SER A 320 -7.19 -18.70 -11.80
C SER A 320 -7.48 -20.20 -11.93
N SER A 321 -8.37 -20.73 -11.09
CA SER A 321 -8.81 -22.13 -11.15
C SER A 321 -9.74 -22.40 -12.34
N LEU A 322 -10.64 -21.46 -12.64
CA LEU A 322 -11.60 -21.51 -13.75
C LEU A 322 -10.95 -21.24 -15.12
N SER A 323 -9.90 -20.42 -15.18
CA SER A 323 -9.09 -20.18 -16.39
C SER A 323 -8.47 -21.48 -16.89
N ARG A 324 -7.97 -22.31 -15.96
CA ARG A 324 -7.46 -23.66 -16.28
C ARG A 324 -8.55 -24.58 -16.88
N LEU A 325 -9.82 -24.23 -16.67
CA LEU A 325 -10.99 -24.97 -17.15
C LEU A 325 -11.70 -24.25 -18.33
N GLY A 326 -11.18 -23.13 -18.83
CA GLY A 326 -11.73 -22.41 -19.99
C GLY A 326 -13.02 -21.61 -19.72
N VAL A 327 -13.27 -21.19 -18.48
CA VAL A 327 -14.49 -20.45 -18.09
C VAL A 327 -14.19 -18.98 -17.78
N THR A 328 -14.97 -18.04 -18.33
CA THR A 328 -14.84 -16.59 -18.11
C THR A 328 -15.59 -16.12 -16.85
N VAL A 329 -15.02 -15.18 -16.09
CA VAL A 329 -15.65 -14.58 -14.88
C VAL A 329 -16.13 -13.16 -15.20
N GLY A 330 -17.25 -12.76 -14.59
CA GLY A 330 -18.02 -11.55 -14.92
C GLY A 330 -17.36 -10.18 -14.65
N ASP A 331 -18.17 -9.13 -14.77
CA ASP A 331 -17.75 -7.73 -14.92
C ASP A 331 -16.82 -7.19 -13.82
N PRO A 332 -15.86 -6.29 -14.18
CA PRO A 332 -14.89 -5.71 -13.25
C PRO A 332 -15.53 -4.79 -12.20
N PRO A 333 -14.87 -4.58 -11.04
CA PRO A 333 -15.19 -3.44 -10.17
C PRO A 333 -14.96 -2.12 -10.91
N SER A 334 -15.64 -1.05 -10.48
CA SER A 334 -15.39 0.31 -10.98
C SER A 334 -13.93 0.72 -10.77
N GLU A 335 -13.31 1.38 -11.75
CA GLU A 335 -11.95 1.90 -11.67
C GLU A 335 -11.76 2.89 -10.50
N PRO A 336 -10.60 2.90 -9.83
CA PRO A 336 -9.41 2.07 -10.04
C PRO A 336 -9.58 0.63 -9.54
N VAL A 337 -8.98 -0.29 -10.28
CA VAL A 337 -9.07 -1.73 -10.04
C VAL A 337 -8.06 -2.15 -8.97
N PRO A 338 -8.47 -2.84 -7.89
CA PRO A 338 -7.53 -3.35 -6.91
C PRO A 338 -6.51 -4.31 -7.53
N LEU A 339 -5.26 -4.26 -7.05
CA LEU A 339 -4.15 -5.13 -7.49
C LEU A 339 -4.55 -6.60 -7.59
N GLU A 340 -5.28 -7.14 -6.61
CA GLU A 340 -5.71 -8.55 -6.59
C GLU A 340 -6.58 -8.90 -7.80
N TRP A 341 -7.44 -7.96 -8.21
CA TRP A 341 -8.32 -8.12 -9.35
C TRP A 341 -7.56 -7.99 -10.69
N ALA A 342 -6.64 -7.04 -10.77
CA ALA A 342 -5.77 -6.91 -11.94
C ALA A 342 -4.94 -8.19 -12.18
N ILE A 343 -4.48 -8.86 -11.11
CA ILE A 343 -3.84 -10.19 -11.19
C ILE A 343 -4.80 -11.22 -11.81
N ALA A 344 -6.03 -11.29 -11.30
CA ALA A 344 -7.04 -12.25 -11.70
C ALA A 344 -7.38 -12.20 -13.20
N GLN A 345 -7.58 -11.00 -13.74
CA GLN A 345 -8.01 -10.81 -15.13
C GLN A 345 -6.93 -11.14 -16.14
N ARG A 346 -5.67 -10.78 -15.85
CA ARG A 346 -4.56 -11.04 -16.78
C ARG A 346 -4.15 -12.53 -16.82
N VAL A 347 -4.42 -13.28 -15.76
CA VAL A 347 -4.35 -14.75 -15.77
C VAL A 347 -5.41 -15.35 -16.71
N GLN A 348 -6.61 -14.76 -16.76
CA GLN A 348 -7.72 -15.20 -17.63
C GLN A 348 -7.52 -14.88 -19.11
N SER A 349 -6.96 -13.72 -19.43
CA SER A 349 -6.79 -13.26 -20.83
C SER A 349 -5.74 -14.05 -21.61
N GLY A 350 -4.99 -14.96 -20.96
CA GLY A 350 -3.93 -15.72 -21.63
C GLY A 350 -2.75 -14.84 -22.03
N GLU A 351 -2.62 -13.63 -21.47
CA GLU A 351 -1.42 -12.79 -21.55
C GLU A 351 -0.27 -13.44 -20.77
N SER A 352 0.21 -14.58 -21.26
CA SER A 352 1.46 -15.18 -20.83
C SER A 352 2.12 -15.85 -22.04
N ARG A 353 3.17 -15.22 -22.56
CA ARG A 353 4.50 -15.84 -22.75
C ARG A 353 5.50 -14.97 -23.54
N ASP A 354 5.05 -14.08 -24.42
CA ASP A 354 5.97 -13.43 -25.38
C ASP A 354 5.82 -11.90 -25.57
N GLU A 355 4.93 -11.20 -24.85
CA GLU A 355 4.89 -9.73 -24.91
C GLU A 355 5.68 -9.04 -23.78
N PRO A 356 6.61 -8.12 -24.11
CA PRO A 356 7.34 -7.35 -23.12
C PRO A 356 6.51 -6.14 -22.68
N MET A 357 5.43 -6.36 -21.92
CA MET A 357 4.54 -5.30 -21.43
C MET A 357 4.22 -5.47 -19.94
N GLY A 358 4.61 -4.48 -19.14
CA GLY A 358 3.57 -3.63 -18.56
C GLY A 358 3.29 -3.69 -17.06
N HIS A 359 3.42 -4.83 -16.38
CA HIS A 359 2.87 -4.87 -15.01
C HIS A 359 3.73 -5.63 -14.00
N LEU A 360 3.71 -5.14 -12.76
CA LEU A 360 4.34 -5.67 -11.53
C LEU A 360 4.18 -7.19 -11.37
N ILE A 361 3.16 -7.75 -12.05
CA ILE A 361 2.69 -9.12 -11.96
C ILE A 361 3.22 -10.04 -13.07
N THR A 362 3.65 -9.55 -14.23
CA THR A 362 4.30 -10.40 -15.25
C THR A 362 5.65 -10.94 -14.73
N ALA A 363 6.25 -10.16 -13.84
CA ALA A 363 7.40 -10.48 -12.99
C ALA A 363 7.10 -11.44 -11.82
N LEU A 364 5.83 -11.75 -11.56
CA LEU A 364 5.37 -12.57 -10.43
C LEU A 364 4.38 -13.65 -10.90
N GLY A 365 4.36 -13.94 -12.20
CA GLY A 365 3.41 -14.82 -12.87
C GLY A 365 4.07 -16.04 -13.52
N ALA A 366 5.39 -16.22 -13.40
CA ALA A 366 6.04 -17.47 -13.76
C ALA A 366 5.89 -18.47 -12.60
N ILE A 367 4.78 -19.21 -12.61
CA ILE A 367 4.65 -20.51 -11.95
C ILE A 367 4.74 -21.58 -13.04
#